data_AF-A0A821HBA2-F1
#
_entry.id   AF-A0A821HBA2-F1
#
_cell.length_a   1.000
_cell.length_b   1.000
_cell.length_c   1.000
_cell.angle_alpha   90.00
_cell.angle_beta   90.00
_cell.angle_gamma   90.00
#
_symmetry.space_group_name_H-M   'P 1'
#
loop_
_entity.id
_entity.type
_entity.pdbx_description
1 polymer ?
#
loop_
_entity_poly.entity_id
_entity_poly.type
_entity_poly.pdbx_seq_one_letter_code
_entity_poly.pdbx_strand_id
1 'polypeptide(L)'
;KHHEIAGEGMPKTGYINRITNDDREVAMDNNLQVVSKYLDNLKHTAVDMGNIMTNQNERIQRITNKTDVGIERVNEANVQAKDLLQNG
;
A
#
# COMPACT_ATOMS: atom_id res chain seq x y z
N LYS A 1 -0.51 -34.27 45.47
CA LYS A 1 0.90 -34.67 45.28
C LYS A 1 1.45 -33.80 44.17
N HIS A 2 2.45 -32.99 44.51
CA HIS A 2 3.15 -32.08 43.63
C HIS A 2 3.86 -32.87 42.52
N HIS A 3 3.82 -32.36 41.30
CA HIS A 3 4.85 -32.63 40.32
C HIS A 3 5.23 -31.28 39.71
N GLU A 4 6.31 -30.71 40.26
CA GLU A 4 7.10 -29.68 39.61
C GLU A 4 7.53 -30.21 38.23
N ILE A 5 7.14 -29.50 37.17
CA ILE A 5 7.80 -29.64 35.88
C ILE A 5 8.89 -28.57 35.83
N ALA A 6 10.13 -29.07 35.88
CA ALA A 6 11.34 -28.28 35.79
C ALA A 6 11.31 -27.42 34.53
N GLY A 7 11.48 -26.11 34.73
CA GLY A 7 11.83 -25.20 33.65
C GLY A 7 13.25 -25.49 33.19
N GLU A 8 13.39 -26.12 32.03
CA GLU A 8 14.64 -26.14 31.29
C GLU A 8 14.35 -25.60 29.89
N GLY A 9 15.08 -24.54 29.54
CA GLY A 9 14.76 -23.62 28.45
C GLY A 9 14.58 -24.32 27.11
N MET A 10 13.34 -24.44 26.67
CA MET A 10 13.05 -24.67 25.25
C MET A 10 13.50 -23.41 24.50
N PRO A 11 14.36 -23.53 23.47
CA PRO A 11 14.82 -22.38 22.72
C PRO A 11 13.62 -21.58 22.21
N LYS A 12 13.69 -20.24 22.33
CA LYS A 12 12.65 -19.32 21.86
C LYS A 12 12.58 -19.36 20.33
N THR A 13 11.94 -20.37 19.76
CA THR A 13 11.86 -20.55 18.31
C THR A 13 10.54 -20.08 17.71
N GLY A 14 9.62 -19.54 18.53
CA GLY A 14 8.28 -19.11 18.14
C GLY A 14 7.99 -17.63 18.45
N TYR A 15 6.89 -17.11 17.90
CA TYR A 15 6.36 -15.76 18.12
C TYR A 15 5.82 -15.56 19.53
N ILE A 16 5.58 -16.63 20.29
CA ILE A 16 5.12 -16.57 21.68
C ILE A 16 6.13 -17.18 22.65
N ASN A 17 6.13 -16.69 23.89
CA ASN A 17 6.76 -17.39 25.00
C ASN A 17 5.80 -18.48 25.50
N ARG A 18 6.24 -19.74 25.46
CA ARG A 18 5.45 -20.89 25.93
C ARG A 18 5.50 -21.03 27.45
N ILE A 19 4.38 -21.36 28.07
CA ILE A 19 4.22 -21.51 29.53
C ILE A 19 3.72 -22.91 29.85
N THR A 20 2.62 -23.35 29.22
CA THR A 20 2.00 -24.66 29.47
C THR A 20 2.42 -25.73 28.47
N ASN A 21 3.04 -25.33 27.35
CA ASN A 21 3.41 -26.19 26.22
C ASN A 21 2.21 -27.00 25.68
N ASP A 22 1.02 -26.41 25.68
CA ASP A 22 -0.21 -27.04 25.20
C ASP A 22 -0.51 -26.73 23.71
N ASP A 23 -1.50 -27.43 23.16
CA ASP A 23 -1.92 -27.26 21.76
C ASP A 23 -2.43 -25.85 21.45
N ARG A 24 -2.91 -25.11 22.47
CA ARG A 24 -3.36 -23.73 22.29
C ARG A 24 -2.16 -22.82 22.03
N GLU A 25 -1.07 -22.97 22.78
CA GLU A 25 0.18 -22.25 22.54
C GLU A 25 0.74 -22.57 21.16
N VAL A 26 0.73 -23.83 20.73
CA VAL A 26 1.15 -24.23 19.37
C VAL A 26 0.27 -23.57 18.30
N ALA A 27 -1.05 -23.55 18.49
CA ALA A 27 -1.96 -22.90 17.56
C ALA A 27 -1.76 -21.37 17.48
N MET A 28 -1.49 -20.71 18.61
CA MET A 28 -1.18 -19.28 18.66
C MET A 28 0.12 -18.97 17.91
N ASP A 29 1.16 -19.79 18.10
CA ASP A 29 2.44 -19.63 17.42
C ASP A 29 2.31 -19.78 15.89
N ASN A 30 1.54 -20.77 15.44
CA ASN A 30 1.22 -20.98 14.02
C ASN A 30 0.41 -19.81 13.43
N ASN A 31 -0.60 -19.34 14.16
CA ASN A 31 -1.41 -18.20 13.71
C ASN A 31 -0.57 -16.94 13.58
N LEU A 32 0.34 -16.66 14.53
CA LEU A 32 1.23 -15.50 14.45
C LEU A 32 2.26 -15.63 13.32
N GLN A 33 2.74 -16.83 13.02
CA GLN A 33 3.56 -17.06 11.83
C GLN A 33 2.81 -16.74 10.53
N VAL A 34 1.54 -17.13 10.44
CA VAL A 34 0.69 -16.79 9.29
C VAL A 34 0.43 -15.29 9.23
N VAL A 35 0.14 -14.64 10.36
CA VAL A 35 -0.03 -13.17 10.44
C VAL A 35 1.25 -12.46 9.99
N SER A 36 2.44 -12.93 10.37
CA SER A 36 3.71 -12.35 9.91
C SER A 36 3.82 -12.36 8.39
N LYS A 37 3.44 -13.47 7.73
CA LYS A 37 3.42 -13.55 6.26
C LYS A 37 2.43 -12.56 5.64
N TYR A 38 1.25 -12.38 6.25
CA TYR A 38 0.29 -11.38 5.79
C TYR A 38 0.83 -9.96 5.98
N LEU A 39 1.52 -9.67 7.09
CA LEU A 39 2.17 -8.38 7.32
C LEU A 39 3.26 -8.10 6.27
N ASP A 40 4.04 -9.11 5.90
CA ASP A 40 5.03 -8.98 4.83
C ASP A 40 4.36 -8.66 3.49
N ASN A 41 3.25 -9.31 3.15
CA ASN A 41 2.49 -8.99 1.93
C ASN A 41 1.88 -7.59 1.98
N LEU A 42 1.33 -7.17 3.13
CA LEU A 42 0.81 -5.83 3.32
C LEU A 42 1.91 -4.77 3.19
N LYS A 43 3.12 -5.06 3.69
CA LYS A 43 4.30 -4.19 3.52
C LYS A 43 4.67 -4.02 2.05
N HIS A 44 4.75 -5.10 1.28
CA HIS A 44 5.00 -5.02 -0.16
C HIS A 44 3.90 -4.21 -0.86
N THR A 45 2.64 -4.50 -0.56
CA THR A 45 1.49 -3.77 -1.13
C THR A 45 1.53 -2.28 -0.79
N ALA A 46 1.92 -1.90 0.43
CA ALA A 46 2.04 -0.50 0.84
C ALA A 46 3.17 0.22 0.09
N VAL A 47 4.31 -0.45 -0.11
CA VAL A 47 5.43 0.10 -0.89
C VAL A 47 5.03 0.28 -2.36
N ASP A 48 4.45 -0.75 -2.97
CA ASP A 48 4.00 -0.69 -4.37
C ASP A 48 2.93 0.37 -4.57
N MET A 49 1.95 0.45 -3.65
CA MET A 49 0.91 1.47 -3.68
C MET A 49 1.50 2.88 -3.53
N GLY A 50 2.50 3.08 -2.66
CA GLY A 50 3.21 4.35 -2.53
C GLY A 50 3.94 4.77 -3.80
N ASN A 51 4.60 3.81 -4.47
CA ASN A 51 5.23 4.05 -5.78
C ASN A 51 4.20 4.39 -6.86
N ILE A 52 3.08 3.67 -6.89
CA ILE A 52 1.98 3.90 -7.83
C ILE A 52 1.38 5.30 -7.61
N MET A 53 1.11 5.70 -6.37
CA MET A 53 0.60 7.04 -6.04
C MET A 53 1.54 8.14 -6.52
N THR A 54 2.84 7.99 -6.29
CA THR A 54 3.86 8.96 -6.73
C THR A 54 3.86 9.11 -8.25
N ASN A 55 3.94 7.98 -8.98
CA ASN A 55 3.90 7.97 -10.45
C ASN A 55 2.59 8.54 -11.01
N GLN A 56 1.46 8.25 -10.35
CA GLN A 56 0.16 8.77 -10.75
C GLN A 56 0.07 10.28 -10.52
N ASN A 57 0.62 10.80 -9.43
CA ASN A 57 0.66 12.25 -9.18
C ASN A 57 1.43 12.99 -10.29
N GLU A 58 2.61 12.50 -10.68
CA GLU A 58 3.36 13.09 -11.80
C GLU A 58 2.58 13.00 -13.13
N ARG A 59 1.89 11.88 -13.36
CA ARG A 59 1.06 11.71 -14.55
C ARG A 59 -0.12 12.68 -14.55
N ILE A 60 -0.75 12.92 -13.41
CA ILE A 60 -1.81 13.92 -13.25
C ILE A 60 -1.27 15.31 -13.59
N GLN A 61 -0.11 15.70 -13.06
CA GLN A 61 0.51 16.99 -13.39
C GLN A 61 0.74 17.15 -14.90
N ARG A 62 1.23 16.11 -15.58
CA ARG A 62 1.37 16.14 -17.05
C ARG A 62 0.04 16.27 -17.77
N ILE A 63 -1.03 15.65 -17.26
CA ILE A 63 -2.37 15.78 -17.82
C ILE A 63 -2.87 17.20 -17.62
N THR A 64 -2.74 17.78 -16.41
CA THR A 64 -3.12 19.16 -16.12
C THR A 64 -2.44 20.13 -17.08
N ASN A 65 -1.11 20.04 -17.24
CA ASN A 65 -0.39 20.91 -18.17
C ASN A 65 -0.89 20.77 -19.61
N LYS A 66 -1.20 19.54 -20.06
CA LYS A 66 -1.76 19.30 -21.39
C LYS A 66 -3.17 19.88 -21.53
N THR A 67 -3.99 19.80 -20.48
CA THR A 67 -5.32 20.38 -20.45
C THR A 67 -5.25 21.90 -20.54
N ASP A 68 -4.34 22.55 -19.81
CA ASP A 68 -4.16 24.00 -19.85
C ASP A 68 -3.79 24.48 -21.25
N VAL A 69 -2.82 23.82 -21.90
CA VAL A 69 -2.45 24.09 -23.31
C VAL A 69 -3.63 23.84 -24.25
N GLY A 70 -4.43 22.81 -23.99
CA GLY A 70 -5.63 22.53 -24.78
C GLY A 70 -6.67 23.64 -24.69
N ILE A 71 -6.89 24.18 -23.48
CA ILE A 71 -7.80 25.30 -23.24
C ILE A 71 -7.33 26.54 -23.99
N GLU A 72 -6.05 26.87 -23.90
CA GLU A 72 -5.46 28.02 -24.62
C GLU A 72 -5.70 27.91 -26.13
N ARG A 73 -5.38 26.76 -26.73
CA ARG A 73 -5.59 26.53 -28.17
C ARG A 73 -7.05 26.63 -28.59
N VAL A 74 -7.98 26.10 -27.78
CA VAL A 74 -9.42 26.21 -28.06
C VAL A 74 -9.87 27.67 -27.98
N ASN A 75 -9.38 28.43 -27.01
CA ASN A 75 -9.70 29.85 -26.90
C ASN A 75 -9.17 30.65 -28.08
N GLU A 76 -7.92 30.42 -28.49
CA GLU A 76 -7.33 31.06 -29.68
C GLU A 76 -8.13 30.74 -30.95
N ALA A 77 -8.47 29.47 -31.16
CA ALA A 77 -9.27 29.04 -32.30
C ALA A 77 -10.67 29.68 -32.29
N ASN A 78 -11.29 29.82 -31.10
CA ASN A 78 -12.57 30.50 -30.96
C ASN A 78 -12.48 32.00 -31.28
N VAL A 79 -11.40 32.68 -30.88
CA VAL A 79 -11.15 34.09 -31.24
C VAL A 79 -11.04 34.23 -32.76
N GLN A 80 -10.19 33.41 -33.39
CA GLN A 80 -10.02 33.44 -34.85
C GLN A 80 -11.32 33.16 -35.59
N ALA A 81 -12.10 32.16 -35.15
CA ALA A 81 -13.39 31.85 -35.73
C ALA A 81 -14.38 33.02 -35.60
N LYS A 82 -14.40 33.70 -34.45
CA LYS A 82 -15.25 34.88 -34.24
C LYS A 82 -14.84 36.03 -35.15
N ASP A 83 -13.55 36.29 -35.31
CA ASP A 83 -13.05 37.34 -36.20
C ASP A 83 -13.42 37.05 -37.66
N LEU A 84 -13.37 35.79 -38.09
CA LEU A 84 -13.82 35.36 -39.41
C LEU A 84 -15.33 35.53 -39.60
N LEU A 85 -16.14 35.24 -38.58
CA LEU A 85 -17.60 35.43 -38.64
C LEU A 85 -18.01 36.91 -38.62
N GLN A 86 -17.19 37.79 -38.06
CA GLN A 86 -17.47 39.23 -38.01
C GLN A 86 -16.97 39.97 -39.25
N ASN A 87 -15.93 39.46 -39.92
CA ASN A 87 -15.29 40.11 -41.07
C ASN A 87 -15.48 39.37 -42.41
N GLY A 88 -16.17 38.23 -42.42
CA GLY A 88 -16.55 37.47 -43.62
C GLY A 88 -18.04 37.62 -43.93
#